data_AF-A0AA38RDJ1-F1
#
_entry.id   AF-A0AA38RDJ1-F1
#
_cell.length_a   1.000
_cell.length_b   1.000
_cell.length_c   1.000
_cell.angle_alpha   90.00
_cell.angle_beta   90.00
_cell.angle_gamma   90.00
#
_symmetry.space_group_name_H-M   'P 1'
#
loop_
_entity.id
_entity.type
_entity.pdbx_description
1 polymer ?
#
loop_
_entity_poly.entity_id
_entity_poly.type
_entity_poly.pdbx_seq_one_letter_code
_entity_poly.pdbx_strand_id
1 'polypeptide(L)'
;MSANYFARAVRPLSRSTAAAAVSTPRSTATIIGRSRVFSASAIRRKADPRISAGQTASTWTGPGVLAVAAVAGLLGWGLASLSDREFPGAMRLDSRIVMPRYASMRDMEVALKEIRHQLGEEDIISTDPEDLHAHGYSEWSSSNPEGLPVAVAYPRSTAQVSAIARIANKYRIPIIPYSGGSSLEGNFSAPYGGISVDFAYMDKIIQFNKDDMDIVVQPSIGWQDLNEQLSKMGSGLFFPIDPGPSAKIGGMIGTNCSGTNAVKYGTMKDWVINLTVVLADGTVIKTRRRPRKSSAGYNLNGLFVGSEGTLGLVTEATLKLTVIPEDLSVAVVTFPTIRDAASAAAEVMQSGIPVAAMEIMDEVQMKVVNMGGATAPRVWKETPTLFFKFSGTKAGVKENIAQVQRIAKANKGGSFEFAKDAREQKLLWSARKESLWSMLALRKDGEEVWSTDVAVPFSRLADIIEVSKKEMDDLGLFASILGHVGDGNFHESIMYNRRNKQEREKVETCVKNMVKRALEMDGTCTGEHSIGWGKKESLLWEVGPDTLGVMKAIKSALDPKWIMNPGKIFDRTQ
;
A
#
# COMPACT_ATOMS: atom_id res chain seq x y z
N MET A 1 9.39 15.41 -30.07
CA MET A 1 9.46 14.44 -31.18
C MET A 1 10.07 13.18 -30.58
N SER A 2 9.42 12.02 -30.45
CA SER A 2 8.22 11.50 -31.09
C SER A 2 7.62 10.43 -30.17
N ALA A 3 6.32 10.52 -29.88
CA ALA A 3 5.51 9.42 -29.37
C ALA A 3 4.74 8.85 -30.57
N ASN A 4 4.89 7.55 -30.85
CA ASN A 4 3.95 6.72 -31.63
C ASN A 4 4.59 5.37 -31.93
N TYR A 5 4.32 4.36 -31.11
CA TYR A 5 4.34 2.97 -31.56
C TYR A 5 3.37 2.20 -30.68
N PHE A 6 2.21 1.82 -31.23
CA PHE A 6 1.51 0.55 -30.96
C PHE A 6 0.24 0.50 -31.83
N ALA A 7 0.29 -0.23 -32.95
CA ALA A 7 -0.89 -0.66 -33.70
C ALA A 7 -0.55 -1.90 -34.55
N ARG A 8 -1.19 -3.04 -34.25
CA ARG A 8 -1.45 -4.19 -35.16
C ARG A 8 -2.45 -5.10 -34.44
N ALA A 9 -3.72 -5.17 -34.84
CA ALA A 9 -4.32 -5.85 -36.00
C ALA A 9 -4.99 -7.17 -35.55
N VAL A 10 -6.32 -7.16 -35.42
CA VAL A 10 -7.17 -8.32 -35.08
C VAL A 10 -8.05 -8.67 -36.28
N ARG A 11 -8.07 -9.95 -36.68
CA ARG A 11 -9.03 -10.53 -37.65
C ARG A 11 -10.21 -11.18 -36.90
N PRO A 12 -11.45 -11.12 -37.42
CA PRO A 12 -12.59 -11.78 -36.79
C PRO A 12 -12.79 -13.20 -37.34
N LEU A 13 -13.21 -14.12 -36.47
CA LEU A 13 -13.83 -15.38 -36.87
C LEU A 13 -15.21 -15.52 -36.22
N SER A 14 -16.04 -16.27 -36.93
CA SER A 14 -17.48 -16.18 -37.05
C SER A 14 -18.30 -16.91 -35.98
N ARG A 15 -19.56 -16.48 -35.91
CA ARG A 15 -20.72 -17.04 -35.21
C ARG A 15 -20.85 -18.57 -35.30
N SER A 16 -21.35 -19.17 -34.21
CA SER A 16 -22.31 -20.28 -34.28
C SER A 16 -23.24 -20.26 -33.07
N THR A 17 -24.52 -20.44 -33.39
CA THR A 17 -25.74 -20.53 -32.57
C THR A 17 -25.87 -21.86 -31.84
N ALA A 18 -26.50 -21.87 -30.66
CA ALA A 18 -27.58 -22.81 -30.32
C ALA A 18 -28.16 -22.49 -28.93
N ALA A 19 -29.49 -22.41 -28.88
CA ALA A 19 -30.31 -22.28 -27.69
C ALA A 19 -30.64 -23.65 -27.10
N ALA A 20 -30.83 -23.73 -25.78
CA ALA A 20 -31.76 -24.66 -25.16
C ALA A 20 -32.13 -24.18 -23.74
N ALA A 21 -33.41 -23.92 -23.54
CA ALA A 21 -34.04 -23.66 -22.26
C ALA A 21 -34.47 -24.98 -21.60
N VAL A 22 -34.30 -25.13 -20.29
CA VAL A 22 -35.10 -26.04 -19.46
C VAL A 22 -35.31 -25.42 -18.07
N SER A 23 -36.56 -25.48 -17.62
CA SER A 23 -37.18 -24.86 -16.46
C SER A 23 -37.27 -25.79 -15.24
N THR A 24 -36.91 -25.27 -14.05
CA THR A 24 -37.54 -25.42 -12.69
C THR A 24 -37.76 -26.83 -12.07
N PRO A 25 -37.99 -27.01 -10.74
CA PRO A 25 -38.39 -26.02 -9.72
C PRO A 25 -37.70 -26.09 -8.34
N ARG A 26 -38.08 -25.08 -7.55
CA ARG A 26 -37.78 -24.80 -6.13
C ARG A 26 -38.28 -25.88 -5.17
N SER A 27 -37.55 -26.03 -4.06
CA SER A 27 -38.07 -26.57 -2.79
C SER A 27 -37.69 -25.63 -1.65
N THR A 28 -38.70 -25.07 -1.00
CA THR A 28 -38.66 -24.25 0.22
C THR A 28 -38.63 -25.15 1.45
N ALA A 29 -37.68 -24.94 2.36
CA ALA A 29 -37.71 -25.50 3.70
C ALA A 29 -37.44 -24.42 4.75
N THR A 30 -38.49 -24.11 5.50
CA THR A 30 -38.55 -23.24 6.68
C THR A 30 -37.85 -23.91 7.85
N ILE A 31 -36.90 -23.24 8.51
CA ILE A 31 -36.35 -23.68 9.80
C ILE A 31 -36.56 -22.58 10.84
N ILE A 32 -37.25 -22.99 11.91
CA ILE A 32 -37.67 -22.23 13.08
C ILE A 32 -36.46 -21.93 13.98
N GLY A 33 -36.32 -20.67 14.38
CA GLY A 33 -35.29 -20.20 15.30
C GLY A 33 -35.55 -20.55 16.76
N ARG A 34 -34.46 -20.76 17.51
CA ARG A 34 -34.42 -20.63 18.97
C ARG A 34 -33.16 -19.86 19.36
N SER A 35 -33.34 -18.61 19.77
CA SER A 35 -32.32 -17.80 20.42
C SER A 35 -32.27 -18.13 21.91
N ARG A 36 -31.06 -18.34 22.45
CA ARG A 36 -30.79 -18.35 23.90
C ARG A 36 -29.93 -17.14 24.22
N VAL A 37 -30.45 -16.25 25.05
CA VAL A 37 -29.74 -15.10 25.60
C VAL A 37 -29.08 -15.54 26.91
N PHE A 38 -27.78 -15.30 27.06
CA PHE A 38 -27.05 -15.42 28.33
C PHE A 38 -26.85 -14.02 28.91
N SER A 39 -27.27 -13.81 30.17
CA SER A 39 -26.99 -12.62 30.97
C SER A 39 -25.98 -12.98 32.05
N ALA A 40 -24.90 -12.21 32.17
CA ALA A 40 -23.90 -12.34 33.22
C ALA A 40 -24.01 -11.16 34.18
N SER A 41 -24.35 -11.43 35.44
CA SER A 41 -24.39 -10.45 36.53
C SER A 41 -23.08 -10.48 37.33
N ALA A 42 -22.43 -9.32 37.42
CA ALA A 42 -21.21 -9.07 38.19
C ALA A 42 -21.50 -8.92 39.71
N ILE A 43 -20.65 -9.54 40.54
CA ILE A 43 -20.69 -9.42 42.01
C ILE A 43 -19.71 -8.33 42.46
N ARG A 44 -20.22 -7.26 43.08
CA ARG A 44 -19.46 -6.22 43.81
C ARG A 44 -19.38 -6.62 45.30
N ARG A 45 -18.18 -6.78 45.86
CA ARG A 45 -17.98 -6.90 47.33
C ARG A 45 -17.81 -5.51 47.95
N LYS A 46 -18.58 -5.25 49.03
CA LYS A 46 -18.45 -4.08 49.94
C LYS A 46 -17.31 -4.32 50.94
N ALA A 47 -16.58 -3.26 51.26
CA ALA A 47 -15.61 -3.21 52.36
C ALA A 47 -16.32 -2.89 53.70
N ASP A 48 -15.85 -3.49 54.79
CA ASP A 48 -16.31 -3.31 56.17
C ASP A 48 -15.31 -2.40 56.93
N PRO A 49 -15.74 -1.32 57.60
CA PRO A 49 -14.84 -0.43 58.32
C PRO A 49 -14.90 -0.70 59.83
N ARG A 50 -13.87 -1.33 60.41
CA ARG A 50 -13.66 -1.35 61.87
C ARG A 50 -12.27 -1.90 62.23
N ILE A 51 -11.27 -1.02 62.43
CA ILE A 51 -10.14 -1.29 63.34
C ILE A 51 -9.76 0.00 64.07
N SER A 52 -9.75 -0.11 65.40
CA SER A 52 -9.48 0.92 66.39
C SER A 52 -8.01 1.33 66.46
N ALA A 53 -7.78 2.59 66.83
CA ALA A 53 -6.48 3.13 67.16
C ALA A 53 -5.82 2.39 68.34
N GLY A 54 -4.64 1.83 68.09
CA GLY A 54 -3.69 1.39 69.11
C GLY A 54 -2.36 2.11 68.86
N GLN A 55 -1.96 2.97 69.80
CA GLN A 55 -0.66 3.63 69.79
C GLN A 55 0.43 2.59 70.06
N THR A 56 1.36 2.45 69.11
CA THR A 56 2.70 1.90 69.38
C THR A 56 3.71 2.90 68.84
N ALA A 57 4.50 3.49 69.76
CA ALA A 57 5.57 4.42 69.45
C ALA A 57 6.60 3.73 68.54
N SER A 58 6.72 4.25 67.33
CA SER A 58 7.63 3.75 66.29
C SER A 58 8.91 4.59 66.35
N THR A 59 9.94 4.05 67.01
CA THR A 59 11.27 4.65 67.15
C THR A 59 12.04 4.57 65.84
N TRP A 60 11.76 5.47 64.91
CA TRP A 60 12.57 5.68 63.73
C TRP A 60 13.25 7.05 63.85
N THR A 61 14.56 7.03 64.07
CA THR A 61 15.36 8.25 64.00
C THR A 61 15.53 8.63 62.53
N GLY A 62 15.64 9.94 62.21
CA GLY A 62 15.84 10.42 60.83
C GLY A 62 16.94 9.67 60.05
N PRO A 63 18.11 9.37 60.66
CA PRO A 63 19.14 8.54 60.02
C PRO A 63 18.69 7.11 59.74
N GLY A 64 17.87 6.50 60.60
CA GLY A 64 17.33 5.15 60.41
C GLY A 64 16.33 5.07 59.26
N VAL A 65 15.52 6.11 59.06
CA VAL A 65 14.61 6.20 57.90
C VAL A 65 15.41 6.33 56.59
N LEU A 66 16.45 7.17 56.58
CA LEU A 66 17.34 7.32 55.43
C LEU A 66 18.09 6.02 55.09
N ALA A 67 18.58 5.30 56.11
CA ALA A 67 19.24 4.02 55.91
C ALA A 67 18.29 2.97 55.32
N VAL A 68 17.06 2.87 55.81
CA VAL A 68 16.07 1.93 55.27
C VAL A 68 15.59 2.34 53.89
N ALA A 69 15.42 3.63 53.61
CA ALA A 69 15.11 4.11 52.27
C ALA A 69 16.24 3.82 51.27
N ALA A 70 17.50 4.00 51.66
CA ALA A 70 18.66 3.69 50.83
C ALA A 70 18.78 2.17 50.58
N VAL A 71 18.58 1.35 51.61
CA VAL A 71 18.61 -0.12 51.47
C VAL A 71 17.43 -0.61 50.63
N ALA A 72 16.23 -0.08 50.83
CA ALA A 72 15.07 -0.42 50.01
C ALA A 72 15.24 0.06 48.55
N GLY A 73 15.86 1.22 48.33
CA GLY A 73 16.20 1.73 47.01
C GLY A 73 17.26 0.89 46.30
N LEU A 74 18.31 0.47 47.01
CA LEU A 74 19.35 -0.41 46.49
C LEU A 74 18.85 -1.84 46.26
N LEU A 75 18.00 -2.37 47.13
CA LEU A 75 17.33 -3.66 46.91
C LEU A 75 16.32 -3.58 45.78
N GLY A 76 15.58 -2.48 45.67
CA GLY A 76 14.65 -2.22 44.57
C GLY A 76 15.38 -2.10 43.23
N TRP A 77 16.50 -1.36 43.19
CA TRP A 77 17.37 -1.26 42.02
C TRP A 77 18.09 -2.57 41.72
N GLY A 78 18.52 -3.32 42.73
CA GLY A 78 19.09 -4.65 42.60
C GLY A 78 18.09 -5.67 42.05
N LEU A 79 16.86 -5.67 42.57
CA LEU A 79 15.77 -6.52 42.07
C LEU A 79 15.31 -6.07 40.67
N ALA A 80 15.27 -4.77 40.38
CA ALA A 80 14.97 -4.24 39.05
C ALA A 80 16.06 -4.64 38.03
N SER A 81 17.33 -4.44 38.37
CA SER A 81 18.47 -4.83 37.50
C SER A 81 18.65 -6.35 37.38
N LEU A 82 18.20 -7.14 38.37
CA LEU A 82 18.13 -8.60 38.27
C LEU A 82 16.87 -9.09 37.52
N SER A 83 15.78 -8.30 37.52
CA SER A 83 14.55 -8.56 36.76
C SER A 83 14.53 -7.95 35.35
N ASP A 84 15.51 -7.12 35.01
CA ASP A 84 15.90 -6.78 33.63
C ASP A 84 16.43 -8.00 32.85
N ARG A 85 16.48 -9.18 33.50
CA ARG A 85 16.50 -10.46 32.81
C ARG A 85 15.09 -10.84 32.35
N GLU A 86 14.81 -10.45 31.11
CA GLU A 86 13.87 -11.12 30.21
C GLU A 86 12.41 -11.11 30.68
N PHE A 87 11.59 -10.27 30.04
CA PHE A 87 10.15 -10.44 30.01
C PHE A 87 9.79 -11.92 29.73
N PRO A 88 9.08 -12.63 30.63
CA PRO A 88 8.73 -14.04 30.46
C PRO A 88 7.73 -14.35 29.32
N GLY A 89 7.50 -13.40 28.41
CA GLY A 89 6.58 -13.51 27.29
C GLY A 89 7.21 -13.25 25.91
N ALA A 90 8.50 -12.90 25.84
CA ALA A 90 9.19 -12.85 24.56
C ALA A 90 9.34 -14.28 24.05
N MET A 91 8.59 -14.65 23.02
CA MET A 91 8.88 -15.82 22.21
C MET A 91 10.30 -15.61 21.67
N ARG A 92 11.30 -16.16 22.36
CA ARG A 92 12.65 -16.29 21.83
C ARG A 92 12.54 -17.25 20.66
N LEU A 93 12.25 -16.70 19.49
CA LEU A 93 12.53 -17.31 18.21
C LEU A 93 14.03 -17.54 18.18
N ASP A 94 14.45 -18.66 18.74
CA ASP A 94 15.82 -19.13 18.72
C ASP A 94 16.27 -19.12 17.26
N SER A 95 17.17 -18.20 16.95
CA SER A 95 17.92 -18.29 15.73
C SER A 95 19.30 -17.72 16.02
N ARG A 96 20.29 -18.61 16.10
CA ARG A 96 21.65 -18.22 15.71
C ARG A 96 21.53 -17.54 14.35
N ILE A 97 21.82 -16.24 14.30
CA ILE A 97 21.64 -15.46 13.08
C ILE A 97 22.73 -15.87 12.10
N VAL A 98 22.40 -16.82 11.22
CA VAL A 98 23.26 -17.18 10.09
C VAL A 98 22.88 -16.27 8.93
N MET A 99 23.80 -15.42 8.48
CA MET A 99 23.58 -14.60 7.29
C MET A 99 23.27 -15.49 6.08
N PRO A 100 22.27 -15.12 5.25
CA PRO A 100 21.97 -15.90 4.07
C PRO A 100 23.17 -15.83 3.13
N ARG A 101 23.69 -17.00 2.74
CA ARG A 101 24.70 -17.11 1.71
C ARG A 101 24.01 -17.41 0.39
N TYR A 102 23.99 -16.41 -0.49
CA TYR A 102 23.46 -16.54 -1.85
C TYR A 102 24.48 -17.19 -2.79
N ALA A 103 23.96 -17.63 -3.94
CA ALA A 103 24.72 -18.22 -5.04
C ALA A 103 25.89 -17.34 -5.49
N SER A 104 26.99 -17.96 -5.92
CA SER A 104 28.02 -17.24 -6.69
C SER A 104 27.54 -16.98 -8.12
N MET A 105 28.20 -16.08 -8.86
CA MET A 105 27.88 -15.85 -10.29
C MET A 105 27.93 -17.14 -11.12
N ARG A 106 28.90 -18.02 -10.85
CA ARG A 106 29.00 -19.33 -11.50
C ARG A 106 27.80 -20.22 -11.21
N ASP A 107 27.35 -20.25 -9.95
CA ASP A 107 26.16 -21.03 -9.57
C ASP A 107 24.89 -20.47 -10.24
N MET A 108 24.80 -19.13 -10.36
CA MET A 108 23.70 -18.47 -11.07
C MET A 108 23.69 -18.83 -12.55
N GLU A 109 24.84 -18.80 -13.24
CA GLU A 109 24.94 -19.23 -14.64
C GLU A 109 24.48 -20.68 -14.87
N VAL A 110 24.84 -21.59 -13.95
CA VAL A 110 24.40 -22.99 -14.00
C VAL A 110 22.88 -23.07 -13.83
N ALA A 111 22.32 -22.33 -12.87
CA ALA A 111 20.88 -22.28 -12.65
C ALA A 111 20.11 -21.72 -13.85
N LEU A 112 20.60 -20.65 -14.50
CA LEU A 112 19.97 -20.08 -15.69
C LEU A 112 19.95 -21.08 -16.86
N LYS A 113 21.02 -21.87 -17.02
CA LYS A 113 21.06 -22.97 -18.00
C LYS A 113 20.05 -24.08 -17.65
N GLU A 114 19.94 -24.44 -16.37
CA GLU A 114 18.94 -25.40 -15.90
C GLU A 114 17.50 -24.90 -16.14
N ILE A 115 17.22 -23.61 -15.90
CA ILE A 115 15.91 -22.99 -16.17
C ILE A 115 15.59 -23.08 -17.67
N ARG A 116 16.50 -22.62 -18.55
CA ARG A 116 16.30 -22.70 -20.01
C ARG A 116 16.07 -24.14 -20.48
N HIS A 117 16.86 -25.08 -19.98
CA HIS A 117 16.73 -26.49 -20.33
C HIS A 117 15.41 -27.09 -19.87
N GLN A 118 15.01 -26.85 -18.61
CA GLN A 118 13.79 -27.43 -18.06
C GLN A 118 12.52 -26.85 -18.70
N LEU A 119 12.54 -25.56 -19.06
CA LEU A 119 11.36 -24.87 -19.58
C LEU A 119 11.27 -24.92 -21.11
N GLY A 120 12.37 -25.24 -21.81
CA GLY A 120 12.38 -25.45 -23.26
C GLY A 120 12.16 -24.18 -24.09
N GLU A 121 12.24 -23.00 -23.47
CA GLU A 121 11.97 -21.69 -24.06
C GLU A 121 13.24 -20.85 -23.98
N GLU A 122 13.86 -20.50 -25.12
CA GLU A 122 15.10 -19.72 -25.12
C GLU A 122 14.89 -18.28 -24.64
N ASP A 123 13.71 -17.72 -24.92
CA ASP A 123 13.33 -16.33 -24.60
C ASP A 123 12.80 -16.16 -23.16
N ILE A 124 12.76 -17.24 -22.36
CA ILE A 124 12.29 -17.16 -20.98
C ILE A 124 13.28 -16.44 -20.05
N ILE A 125 14.56 -16.37 -20.41
CA ILE A 125 15.60 -15.68 -19.63
C ILE A 125 16.29 -14.64 -20.51
N SER A 126 16.18 -13.37 -20.12
CA SER A 126 17.00 -12.27 -20.62
C SER A 126 18.17 -11.99 -19.69
N THR A 127 19.31 -11.68 -20.29
CA THR A 127 20.51 -11.13 -19.63
C THR A 127 20.95 -9.83 -20.32
N ASP A 128 20.04 -9.20 -21.07
CA ASP A 128 20.30 -7.94 -21.75
C ASP A 128 20.49 -6.80 -20.73
N PRO A 129 21.56 -5.98 -20.82
CA PRO A 129 21.80 -4.90 -19.88
C PRO A 129 20.63 -3.91 -19.71
N GLU A 130 19.87 -3.63 -20.77
CA GLU A 130 18.71 -2.74 -20.71
C GLU A 130 17.57 -3.37 -19.90
N ASP A 131 17.31 -4.67 -20.10
CA ASP A 131 16.34 -5.42 -19.29
C ASP A 131 16.77 -5.45 -17.81
N LEU A 132 18.04 -5.73 -17.53
CA LEU A 132 18.54 -5.74 -16.15
C LEU A 132 18.35 -4.37 -15.47
N HIS A 133 18.62 -3.28 -16.20
CA HIS A 133 18.44 -1.93 -15.69
C HIS A 133 16.96 -1.61 -15.44
N ALA A 134 16.07 -1.88 -16.40
CA ALA A 134 14.63 -1.64 -16.28
C ALA A 134 13.95 -2.42 -15.14
N HIS A 135 14.59 -3.50 -14.67
CA HIS A 135 14.12 -4.38 -13.59
C HIS A 135 14.90 -4.24 -12.29
N GLY A 136 15.83 -3.29 -12.20
CA GLY A 136 16.61 -3.00 -10.98
C GLY A 136 16.62 -1.53 -10.58
N TYR A 137 16.27 -0.62 -11.50
CA TYR A 137 16.30 0.83 -11.31
C TYR A 137 14.95 1.48 -11.67
N SER A 138 14.58 2.54 -10.95
CA SER A 138 13.37 3.34 -11.21
C SER A 138 13.70 4.83 -11.30
N GLU A 139 13.29 5.44 -12.41
CA GLU A 139 13.40 6.89 -12.67
C GLU A 139 12.48 7.77 -11.80
N TRP A 140 11.55 7.15 -11.08
CA TRP A 140 10.56 7.80 -10.23
C TRP A 140 10.67 7.40 -8.75
N SER A 141 11.69 6.63 -8.39
CA SER A 141 12.04 6.28 -7.00
C SER A 141 13.27 7.08 -6.57
N SER A 142 13.26 7.61 -5.35
CA SER A 142 14.48 8.09 -4.67
C SER A 142 15.25 6.96 -3.98
N SER A 143 14.67 5.76 -3.92
CA SER A 143 15.21 4.55 -3.30
C SER A 143 15.70 3.58 -4.37
N ASN A 144 16.93 3.78 -4.87
CA ASN A 144 17.57 2.91 -5.86
C ASN A 144 18.94 2.40 -5.33
N PRO A 145 19.06 1.14 -4.89
CA PRO A 145 20.38 0.56 -4.59
C PRO A 145 21.18 0.33 -5.88
N GLU A 146 22.51 0.23 -5.77
CA GLU A 146 23.41 0.06 -6.92
C GLU A 146 23.25 -1.30 -7.62
N GLY A 147 22.79 -2.33 -6.90
CA GLY A 147 22.67 -3.70 -7.40
C GLY A 147 21.51 -3.89 -8.40
N LEU A 148 21.83 -4.48 -9.55
CA LEU A 148 20.88 -4.92 -10.58
C LEU A 148 20.67 -6.44 -10.52
N PRO A 149 19.53 -6.97 -11.01
CA PRO A 149 19.39 -8.40 -11.23
C PRO A 149 20.44 -8.90 -12.22
N VAL A 150 20.78 -10.20 -12.17
CA VAL A 150 21.71 -10.83 -13.13
C VAL A 150 20.99 -11.42 -14.33
N ALA A 151 19.66 -11.59 -14.22
CA ALA A 151 18.78 -12.08 -15.27
C ALA A 151 17.33 -11.63 -15.01
N VAL A 152 16.55 -11.51 -16.08
CA VAL A 152 15.09 -11.38 -16.02
C VAL A 152 14.47 -12.65 -16.56
N ALA A 153 13.52 -13.22 -15.82
CA ALA A 153 12.75 -14.38 -16.22
C ALA A 153 11.31 -13.98 -16.58
N TYR A 154 10.83 -14.45 -17.72
CA TYR A 154 9.51 -14.13 -18.28
C TYR A 154 8.58 -15.35 -18.34
N PRO A 155 8.10 -15.87 -17.20
CA PRO A 155 7.19 -17.01 -17.19
C PRO A 155 5.83 -16.67 -17.83
N ARG A 156 5.18 -17.71 -18.36
CA ARG A 156 3.86 -17.68 -19.01
C ARG A 156 2.79 -18.46 -18.24
N SER A 157 3.18 -19.17 -17.17
CA SER A 157 2.27 -19.98 -16.37
C SER A 157 2.74 -20.16 -14.92
N THR A 158 1.82 -20.48 -14.02
CA THR A 158 2.13 -20.83 -12.62
C THR A 158 3.12 -22.00 -12.52
N ALA A 159 3.07 -22.96 -13.45
CA ALA A 159 4.00 -24.09 -13.49
C ALA A 159 5.44 -23.66 -13.78
N GLN A 160 5.64 -22.71 -14.71
CA GLN A 160 6.96 -22.14 -14.99
C GLN A 160 7.47 -21.31 -13.82
N VAL A 161 6.61 -20.50 -13.18
CA VAL A 161 6.96 -19.75 -11.96
C VAL A 161 7.41 -20.71 -10.85
N SER A 162 6.68 -21.81 -10.63
CA SER A 162 7.05 -22.88 -9.69
C SER A 162 8.42 -23.49 -10.01
N ALA A 163 8.69 -23.78 -11.28
CA ALA A 163 9.98 -24.33 -11.70
C ALA A 163 11.15 -23.36 -11.45
N ILE A 164 10.98 -22.08 -11.79
CA ILE A 164 11.96 -21.03 -11.50
C ILE A 164 12.23 -20.95 -10.00
N ALA A 165 11.18 -20.91 -9.17
CA ALA A 165 11.31 -20.87 -7.72
C ALA A 165 12.04 -22.09 -7.15
N ARG A 166 11.74 -23.32 -7.61
CA ARG A 166 12.46 -24.53 -7.19
C ARG A 166 13.96 -24.46 -7.52
N ILE A 167 14.31 -24.05 -8.73
CA ILE A 167 15.71 -23.96 -9.17
C ILE A 167 16.43 -22.87 -8.37
N ALA A 168 15.84 -21.68 -8.26
CA ALA A 168 16.40 -20.61 -7.44
C ALA A 168 16.56 -21.04 -5.97
N ASN A 169 15.62 -21.81 -5.42
CA ASN A 169 15.75 -22.40 -4.08
C ASN A 169 16.92 -23.37 -3.98
N LYS A 170 17.07 -24.28 -4.93
CA LYS A 170 18.19 -25.25 -5.01
C LYS A 170 19.55 -24.54 -4.94
N TYR A 171 19.72 -23.47 -5.72
CA TYR A 171 20.97 -22.73 -5.83
C TYR A 171 21.13 -21.56 -4.84
N ARG A 172 20.08 -21.21 -4.08
CA ARG A 172 20.03 -20.04 -3.18
C ARG A 172 20.17 -18.71 -3.94
N ILE A 173 19.42 -18.57 -5.02
CA ILE A 173 19.40 -17.37 -5.86
C ILE A 173 18.25 -16.47 -5.41
N PRO A 174 18.50 -15.18 -5.12
CA PRO A 174 17.44 -14.22 -4.87
C PRO A 174 16.43 -14.16 -6.02
N ILE A 175 15.14 -14.01 -5.67
CA ILE A 175 14.03 -13.89 -6.59
C ILE A 175 13.34 -12.56 -6.31
N ILE A 176 13.21 -11.70 -7.32
CA ILE A 176 12.59 -10.38 -7.20
C ILE A 176 11.34 -10.38 -8.09
N PRO A 177 10.11 -10.34 -7.53
CA PRO A 177 8.92 -10.26 -8.37
C PRO A 177 8.82 -8.89 -9.04
N TYR A 178 8.44 -8.91 -10.31
CA TYR A 178 8.22 -7.72 -11.11
C TYR A 178 6.90 -7.83 -11.89
N SER A 179 6.19 -6.71 -12.00
CA SER A 179 4.97 -6.65 -12.81
C SER A 179 4.82 -5.29 -13.50
N GLY A 180 4.42 -4.25 -12.76
CA GLY A 180 4.21 -2.91 -13.33
C GLY A 180 5.44 -1.99 -13.23
N GLY A 181 6.44 -2.34 -12.42
CA GLY A 181 7.64 -1.50 -12.21
C GLY A 181 7.37 -0.12 -11.59
N SER A 182 6.16 0.15 -11.12
CA SER A 182 5.69 1.50 -10.79
C SER A 182 5.81 1.89 -9.31
N SER A 183 6.45 1.07 -8.48
CA SER A 183 6.56 1.32 -7.04
C SER A 183 7.60 2.39 -6.71
N LEU A 184 7.44 3.08 -5.56
CA LEU A 184 8.23 4.26 -5.19
C LEU A 184 9.32 3.99 -4.12
N GLU A 185 9.25 2.85 -3.42
CA GLU A 185 10.15 2.56 -2.30
C GLU A 185 11.23 1.51 -2.65
N GLY A 186 11.53 1.35 -3.93
CA GLY A 186 12.54 0.39 -4.40
C GLY A 186 12.14 -1.09 -4.21
N ASN A 187 10.84 -1.40 -4.24
CA ASN A 187 10.29 -2.73 -3.93
C ASN A 187 10.82 -3.82 -4.87
N PHE A 188 11.06 -3.47 -6.15
CA PHE A 188 11.60 -4.38 -7.17
C PHE A 188 13.13 -4.27 -7.36
N SER A 189 13.83 -3.53 -6.50
CA SER A 189 15.29 -3.42 -6.59
C SER A 189 15.98 -4.74 -6.25
N ALA A 190 17.22 -4.94 -6.74
CA ALA A 190 17.96 -6.20 -6.58
C ALA A 190 19.32 -6.00 -5.89
N PRO A 191 19.35 -5.58 -4.60
CA PRO A 191 20.60 -5.26 -3.89
C PRO A 191 21.56 -6.46 -3.74
N TYR A 192 21.08 -7.68 -3.94
CA TYR A 192 21.86 -8.93 -3.89
C TYR A 192 21.94 -9.65 -5.25
N GLY A 193 21.62 -8.95 -6.35
CA GLY A 193 21.48 -9.56 -7.67
C GLY A 193 20.34 -10.56 -7.72
N GLY A 194 20.54 -11.68 -8.43
CA GLY A 194 19.55 -12.74 -8.59
C GLY A 194 18.64 -12.56 -9.80
N ILE A 195 17.46 -13.17 -9.76
CA ILE A 195 16.55 -13.24 -10.90
C ILE A 195 15.34 -12.35 -10.64
N SER A 196 15.14 -11.35 -11.50
CA SER A 196 13.85 -10.64 -11.57
C SER A 196 12.85 -11.53 -12.31
N VAL A 197 11.68 -11.79 -11.72
CA VAL A 197 10.61 -12.58 -12.33
C VAL A 197 9.54 -11.62 -12.80
N ASP A 198 9.56 -11.29 -14.09
CA ASP A 198 8.58 -10.41 -14.71
C ASP A 198 7.41 -11.23 -15.26
N PHE A 199 6.23 -10.97 -14.71
CA PHE A 199 4.99 -11.59 -15.14
C PHE A 199 4.46 -11.05 -16.49
N ALA A 200 5.23 -10.31 -17.30
CA ALA A 200 4.76 -9.63 -18.51
C ALA A 200 3.86 -10.49 -19.42
N TYR A 201 4.12 -11.79 -19.55
CA TYR A 201 3.32 -12.73 -20.35
C TYR A 201 2.20 -13.46 -19.61
N MET A 202 1.92 -13.05 -18.37
CA MET A 202 0.82 -13.52 -17.53
C MET A 202 -0.18 -12.37 -17.31
N ASP A 203 -0.88 -11.96 -18.37
CA ASP A 203 -1.74 -10.76 -18.45
C ASP A 203 -3.22 -11.07 -18.75
N LYS A 204 -3.64 -12.34 -18.62
CA LYS A 204 -4.97 -12.80 -19.04
C LYS A 204 -6.04 -12.68 -17.96
N ILE A 205 -7.26 -12.42 -18.40
CA ILE A 205 -8.48 -12.79 -17.66
C ILE A 205 -8.66 -14.31 -17.83
N ILE A 206 -8.52 -15.05 -16.73
CA ILE A 206 -8.66 -16.52 -16.71
C ILE A 206 -10.12 -16.92 -16.65
N GLN A 207 -10.92 -16.21 -15.86
CA GLN A 207 -12.34 -16.51 -15.67
C GLN A 207 -13.09 -15.25 -15.27
N PHE A 208 -14.27 -15.01 -15.84
CA PHE A 208 -15.17 -13.94 -15.43
C PHE A 208 -16.52 -14.51 -15.00
N ASN A 209 -16.88 -14.32 -13.73
CA ASN A 209 -18.13 -14.80 -13.15
C ASN A 209 -19.07 -13.60 -12.93
N LYS A 210 -19.73 -13.16 -14.00
CA LYS A 210 -20.58 -11.95 -14.00
C LYS A 210 -21.62 -11.97 -12.87
N ASP A 211 -22.34 -13.07 -12.73
CA ASP A 211 -23.46 -13.18 -11.78
C ASP A 211 -22.99 -13.21 -10.32
N ASP A 212 -21.77 -13.67 -10.07
CA ASP A 212 -21.14 -13.66 -8.74
C ASP A 212 -20.35 -12.36 -8.46
N MET A 213 -20.24 -11.50 -9.48
CA MET A 213 -19.45 -10.26 -9.50
C MET A 213 -18.01 -10.52 -9.04
N ASP A 214 -17.35 -11.52 -9.61
CA ASP A 214 -15.93 -11.78 -9.40
C ASP A 214 -15.21 -12.20 -10.68
N ILE A 215 -13.89 -12.08 -10.64
CA ILE A 215 -13.01 -12.35 -11.78
C ILE A 215 -11.72 -13.00 -11.32
N VAL A 216 -11.19 -13.94 -12.11
CA VAL A 216 -9.86 -14.54 -11.94
C VAL A 216 -8.95 -13.96 -13.01
N VAL A 217 -7.84 -13.34 -12.59
CA VAL A 217 -6.89 -12.66 -13.47
C VAL A 217 -5.45 -13.04 -13.15
N GLN A 218 -4.58 -12.91 -14.14
CA GLN A 218 -3.13 -13.05 -13.97
C GLN A 218 -2.47 -11.72 -13.55
N PRO A 219 -1.22 -11.74 -13.04
CA PRO A 219 -0.64 -10.61 -12.31
C PRO A 219 -0.37 -9.37 -13.17
N SER A 220 -0.13 -9.54 -14.48
CA SER A 220 0.27 -8.43 -15.35
C SER A 220 -0.87 -7.74 -16.08
N ILE A 221 -2.13 -8.06 -15.75
CA ILE A 221 -3.24 -7.24 -16.26
C ILE A 221 -3.18 -5.85 -15.61
N GLY A 222 -3.19 -4.80 -16.41
CA GLY A 222 -3.36 -3.42 -15.94
C GLY A 222 -4.78 -3.21 -15.43
N TRP A 223 -4.96 -2.47 -14.34
CA TRP A 223 -6.30 -2.25 -13.78
C TRP A 223 -7.21 -1.45 -14.74
N GLN A 224 -6.62 -0.56 -15.55
CA GLN A 224 -7.33 0.18 -16.58
C GLN A 224 -7.79 -0.75 -17.71
N ASP A 225 -6.89 -1.62 -18.19
CA ASP A 225 -7.20 -2.60 -19.25
C ASP A 225 -8.28 -3.57 -18.80
N LEU A 226 -8.23 -4.01 -17.53
CA LEU A 226 -9.27 -4.84 -16.93
C LEU A 226 -10.63 -4.14 -16.98
N ASN A 227 -10.71 -2.88 -16.56
CA ASN A 227 -11.96 -2.12 -16.60
C ASN A 227 -12.44 -1.83 -18.02
N GLU A 228 -11.54 -1.58 -18.96
CA GLU A 228 -11.87 -1.41 -20.37
C GLU A 228 -12.45 -2.71 -20.97
N GLN A 229 -11.85 -3.87 -20.67
CA GLN A 229 -12.35 -5.17 -21.09
C GLN A 229 -13.73 -5.47 -20.49
N LEU A 230 -13.92 -5.23 -19.19
CA LEU A 230 -15.22 -5.39 -18.52
C LEU A 230 -16.31 -4.50 -19.13
N SER A 231 -15.95 -3.29 -19.54
CA SER A 231 -16.85 -2.35 -20.23
C SER A 231 -17.22 -2.87 -21.63
N LYS A 232 -16.24 -3.29 -22.44
CA LYS A 232 -16.46 -3.87 -23.77
C LYS A 232 -17.36 -5.13 -23.73
N MET A 233 -17.30 -5.89 -22.64
CA MET A 233 -18.15 -7.06 -22.41
C MET A 233 -19.59 -6.71 -21.99
N GLY A 234 -19.94 -5.43 -21.80
CA GLY A 234 -21.27 -5.03 -21.32
C GLY A 234 -21.60 -5.61 -19.95
N SER A 235 -20.59 -5.70 -19.07
CA SER A 235 -20.75 -6.36 -17.77
C SER A 235 -21.65 -5.57 -16.81
N GLY A 236 -21.65 -4.24 -16.88
CA GLY A 236 -22.22 -3.37 -15.85
C GLY A 236 -21.41 -3.37 -14.55
N LEU A 237 -20.22 -3.96 -14.56
CA LEU A 237 -19.32 -4.13 -13.41
C LEU A 237 -17.96 -3.49 -13.68
N PHE A 238 -17.25 -3.13 -12.62
CA PHE A 238 -15.88 -2.64 -12.68
C PHE A 238 -15.08 -3.06 -11.43
N PHE A 239 -13.76 -3.02 -11.56
CA PHE A 239 -12.79 -3.15 -10.48
C PHE A 239 -12.40 -1.75 -9.98
N PRO A 240 -12.66 -1.39 -8.71
CA PRO A 240 -12.69 0.02 -8.30
C PRO A 240 -11.38 0.59 -7.77
N ILE A 241 -10.38 -0.25 -7.50
CA ILE A 241 -9.07 0.20 -7.01
C ILE A 241 -8.32 0.85 -8.18
N ASP A 242 -7.96 2.13 -8.01
CA ASP A 242 -7.49 3.01 -9.07
C ASP A 242 -6.17 3.74 -8.72
N PRO A 243 -5.06 3.01 -8.52
CA PRO A 243 -3.74 3.60 -8.33
C PRO A 243 -3.23 4.22 -9.64
N GLY A 244 -1.94 4.58 -9.68
CA GLY A 244 -1.27 5.09 -10.87
C GLY A 244 -1.55 4.25 -12.14
N PRO A 245 -1.63 4.89 -13.34
CA PRO A 245 -2.01 4.21 -14.60
C PRO A 245 -1.18 2.96 -14.96
N SER A 246 0.11 2.95 -14.61
CA SER A 246 1.05 1.85 -14.91
C SER A 246 0.92 0.64 -13.97
N ALA A 247 0.10 0.73 -12.93
CA ALA A 247 -0.05 -0.34 -11.94
C ALA A 247 -0.76 -1.57 -12.54
N LYS A 248 -0.21 -2.74 -12.23
CA LYS A 248 -0.74 -4.05 -12.60
C LYS A 248 -1.11 -4.85 -11.36
N ILE A 249 -2.08 -5.75 -11.48
CA ILE A 249 -2.72 -6.45 -10.34
C ILE A 249 -1.71 -7.13 -9.40
N GLY A 250 -0.64 -7.72 -9.92
CA GLY A 250 0.40 -8.37 -9.10
C GLY A 250 1.11 -7.38 -8.18
N GLY A 251 1.51 -6.22 -8.72
CA GLY A 251 2.10 -5.12 -7.95
C GLY A 251 1.12 -4.55 -6.94
N MET A 252 -0.14 -4.33 -7.36
CA MET A 252 -1.22 -3.85 -6.49
C MET A 252 -1.42 -4.75 -5.26
N ILE A 253 -1.38 -6.07 -5.46
CA ILE A 253 -1.44 -7.06 -4.36
C ILE A 253 -0.18 -6.97 -3.51
N GLY A 254 0.99 -6.96 -4.14
CA GLY A 254 2.28 -6.89 -3.44
C GLY A 254 2.39 -5.70 -2.50
N THR A 255 1.89 -4.52 -2.90
CA THR A 255 1.98 -3.28 -2.12
C THR A 255 0.74 -2.96 -1.31
N ASN A 256 -0.31 -3.80 -1.35
CA ASN A 256 -1.64 -3.45 -0.84
C ASN A 256 -2.09 -2.06 -1.30
N CYS A 257 -1.94 -1.76 -2.59
CA CYS A 257 -2.13 -0.40 -3.08
C CYS A 257 -3.55 0.14 -2.76
N SER A 258 -3.62 1.45 -2.65
CA SER A 258 -4.81 2.28 -2.52
C SER A 258 -5.19 2.84 -3.90
N GLY A 259 -5.46 4.14 -3.99
CA GLY A 259 -5.97 4.86 -5.15
C GLY A 259 -6.95 5.93 -4.69
N THR A 260 -7.36 6.80 -5.61
CA THR A 260 -8.25 7.92 -5.26
C THR A 260 -9.64 7.48 -4.80
N ASN A 261 -10.07 6.27 -5.15
CA ASN A 261 -11.36 5.72 -4.72
C ASN A 261 -11.28 4.89 -3.42
N ALA A 262 -10.12 4.81 -2.77
CA ALA A 262 -9.92 4.00 -1.56
C ALA A 262 -10.89 4.40 -0.43
N VAL A 263 -11.10 5.71 -0.23
CA VAL A 263 -12.11 6.25 0.71
C VAL A 263 -13.49 5.61 0.61
N LYS A 264 -13.91 5.18 -0.59
CA LYS A 264 -15.21 4.53 -0.80
C LYS A 264 -15.12 3.00 -0.78
N TYR A 265 -14.06 2.45 -1.35
CA TYR A 265 -14.00 1.02 -1.70
C TYR A 265 -13.00 0.21 -0.86
N GLY A 266 -12.20 0.86 0.00
CA GLY A 266 -11.06 0.24 0.67
C GLY A 266 -9.85 0.08 -0.26
N THR A 267 -8.84 -0.66 0.19
CA THR A 267 -7.58 -0.88 -0.54
C THR A 267 -7.55 -2.27 -1.18
N MET A 268 -6.45 -2.63 -1.85
CA MET A 268 -6.34 -3.91 -2.56
C MET A 268 -6.72 -5.13 -1.69
N LYS A 269 -6.36 -5.15 -0.40
CA LYS A 269 -6.72 -6.24 0.54
C LYS A 269 -8.21 -6.52 0.60
N ASP A 270 -9.04 -5.48 0.47
CA ASP A 270 -10.48 -5.60 0.57
C ASP A 270 -11.04 -6.31 -0.66
N TRP A 271 -10.36 -6.21 -1.81
CA TRP A 271 -10.80 -6.72 -3.11
C TRP A 271 -10.34 -8.13 -3.44
N VAL A 272 -9.42 -8.70 -2.66
CA VAL A 272 -8.92 -10.06 -2.87
C VAL A 272 -9.87 -11.10 -2.27
N ILE A 273 -10.48 -11.91 -3.14
CA ILE A 273 -11.16 -13.13 -2.73
C ILE A 273 -10.13 -14.21 -2.45
N ASN A 274 -9.24 -14.58 -3.36
CA ASN A 274 -8.17 -15.54 -3.06
C ASN A 274 -7.00 -15.37 -4.03
N LEU A 275 -5.86 -15.95 -3.69
CA LEU A 275 -4.62 -15.88 -4.47
C LEU A 275 -4.11 -17.29 -4.74
N THR A 276 -3.60 -17.51 -5.96
CA THR A 276 -2.70 -18.63 -6.28
C THR A 276 -1.27 -18.13 -6.13
N VAL A 277 -0.51 -18.70 -5.20
CA VAL A 277 0.84 -18.24 -4.83
C VAL A 277 1.86 -19.37 -4.99
N VAL A 278 3.03 -19.04 -5.55
CA VAL A 278 4.21 -19.90 -5.58
C VAL A 278 5.14 -19.50 -4.44
N LEU A 279 5.43 -20.42 -3.53
CA LEU A 279 6.32 -20.20 -2.39
C LEU A 279 7.80 -20.33 -2.77
N ALA A 280 8.69 -20.02 -1.82
CA ALA A 280 10.14 -20.03 -2.02
C ALA A 280 10.70 -21.38 -2.50
N ASP A 281 10.07 -22.49 -2.12
CA ASP A 281 10.44 -23.85 -2.53
C ASP A 281 9.76 -24.30 -3.82
N GLY A 282 8.96 -23.42 -4.46
CA GLY A 282 8.16 -23.72 -5.64
C GLY A 282 6.81 -24.38 -5.37
N THR A 283 6.43 -24.61 -4.11
CA THR A 283 5.10 -25.11 -3.75
C THR A 283 4.02 -24.13 -4.22
N VAL A 284 2.99 -24.64 -4.90
CA VAL A 284 1.84 -23.85 -5.35
C VAL A 284 0.71 -24.00 -4.33
N ILE A 285 0.27 -22.89 -3.75
CA ILE A 285 -0.86 -22.84 -2.82
C ILE A 285 -1.99 -21.97 -3.35
N LYS A 286 -3.19 -22.23 -2.84
CA LYS A 286 -4.34 -21.33 -2.96
C LYS A 286 -4.75 -20.86 -1.57
N THR A 287 -4.78 -19.55 -1.35
CA THR A 287 -4.96 -18.98 0.00
C THR A 287 -6.32 -19.30 0.63
N ARG A 288 -7.38 -19.42 -0.19
CA ARG A 288 -8.69 -19.96 0.18
C ARG A 288 -9.54 -20.30 -1.06
N ARG A 289 -10.74 -20.84 -0.84
CA ARG A 289 -11.74 -21.08 -1.89
C ARG A 289 -12.45 -19.77 -2.31
N ARG A 290 -13.28 -19.83 -3.36
CA ARG A 290 -13.98 -18.68 -3.98
C ARG A 290 -15.07 -17.97 -3.14
N PRO A 291 -15.75 -18.60 -2.15
CA PRO A 291 -16.79 -17.88 -1.39
C PRO A 291 -16.26 -16.59 -0.73
N ARG A 292 -17.04 -15.51 -0.79
CA ARG A 292 -16.67 -14.20 -0.20
C ARG A 292 -16.44 -14.27 1.30
N LYS A 293 -17.11 -15.21 1.99
CA LYS A 293 -16.96 -15.47 3.42
C LYS A 293 -16.36 -16.86 3.61
N SER A 294 -15.34 -16.93 4.47
CA SER A 294 -14.75 -18.18 4.92
C SER A 294 -14.18 -17.98 6.32
N SER A 295 -14.34 -18.99 7.16
CA SER A 295 -13.68 -19.11 8.47
C SER A 295 -12.91 -20.43 8.57
N ALA A 296 -12.62 -21.06 7.42
CA ALA A 296 -11.87 -22.30 7.34
C ALA A 296 -10.36 -22.01 7.41
N GLY A 297 -9.80 -22.12 8.62
CA GLY A 297 -8.37 -21.89 8.89
C GLY A 297 -7.99 -20.40 8.91
N TYR A 298 -6.69 -20.13 8.82
CA TYR A 298 -6.14 -18.78 8.83
C TYR A 298 -6.43 -18.01 7.54
N ASN A 299 -6.62 -16.69 7.64
CA ASN A 299 -6.79 -15.84 6.47
C ASN A 299 -5.43 -15.56 5.79
N LEU A 300 -4.98 -16.48 4.94
CA LEU A 300 -3.69 -16.34 4.24
C LEU A 300 -3.65 -15.18 3.25
N ASN A 301 -4.79 -14.62 2.80
CA ASN A 301 -4.78 -13.42 1.94
C ASN A 301 -4.03 -12.28 2.63
N GLY A 302 -4.26 -12.09 3.93
CA GLY A 302 -3.63 -11.01 4.70
C GLY A 302 -2.13 -11.19 4.91
N LEU A 303 -1.57 -12.38 4.66
CA LEU A 303 -0.12 -12.58 4.67
C LEU A 303 0.52 -12.16 3.34
N PHE A 304 -0.12 -12.38 2.20
CA PHE A 304 0.47 -12.12 0.88
C PHE A 304 0.12 -10.74 0.31
N VAL A 305 -1.04 -10.17 0.66
CA VAL A 305 -1.37 -8.80 0.27
C VAL A 305 -0.54 -7.85 1.13
N GLY A 306 0.23 -6.95 0.50
CA GLY A 306 1.16 -6.06 1.20
C GLY A 306 2.48 -6.73 1.60
N SER A 307 2.74 -7.98 1.18
CA SER A 307 3.98 -8.67 1.53
C SER A 307 5.18 -8.25 0.69
N GLU A 308 4.96 -7.41 -0.32
CA GLU A 308 5.99 -6.90 -1.26
C GLU A 308 6.83 -8.01 -1.91
N GLY A 309 6.20 -9.16 -2.19
CA GLY A 309 6.89 -10.30 -2.79
C GLY A 309 7.87 -11.04 -1.86
N THR A 310 7.96 -10.66 -0.59
CA THR A 310 8.88 -11.27 0.38
C THR A 310 8.44 -12.66 0.84
N LEU A 311 7.17 -13.05 0.65
CA LEU A 311 6.64 -14.34 1.11
C LEU A 311 6.29 -15.30 -0.02
N GLY A 312 6.26 -14.83 -1.26
CA GLY A 312 5.94 -15.66 -2.43
C GLY A 312 5.54 -14.84 -3.66
N LEU A 313 5.29 -15.55 -4.75
CA LEU A 313 4.96 -15.01 -6.07
C LEU A 313 3.49 -15.24 -6.36
N VAL A 314 2.69 -14.17 -6.43
CA VAL A 314 1.26 -14.27 -6.81
C VAL A 314 1.17 -14.50 -8.31
N THR A 315 0.51 -15.59 -8.72
CA THR A 315 0.39 -16.00 -10.14
C THR A 315 -1.03 -15.91 -10.67
N GLU A 316 -2.04 -15.89 -9.79
CA GLU A 316 -3.42 -15.59 -10.14
C GLU A 316 -4.11 -14.93 -8.94
N ALA A 317 -5.08 -14.05 -9.21
CA ALA A 317 -5.91 -13.43 -8.20
C ALA A 317 -7.38 -13.57 -8.56
N THR A 318 -8.18 -14.06 -7.62
CA THR A 318 -9.64 -13.91 -7.69
C THR A 318 -10.03 -12.61 -6.99
N LEU A 319 -10.62 -11.68 -7.72
CA LEU A 319 -10.97 -10.34 -7.26
C LEU A 319 -12.49 -10.13 -7.29
N LYS A 320 -13.00 -9.37 -6.32
CA LYS A 320 -14.37 -8.87 -6.37
C LYS A 320 -14.50 -7.83 -7.50
N LEU A 321 -15.71 -7.66 -8.00
CA LEU A 321 -16.14 -6.55 -8.84
C LEU A 321 -17.34 -5.84 -8.21
N THR A 322 -17.59 -4.61 -8.62
CA THR A 322 -18.73 -3.81 -8.14
C THR A 322 -19.49 -3.17 -9.30
N VAL A 323 -20.72 -2.74 -9.03
CA VAL A 323 -21.61 -2.16 -10.03
C VAL A 323 -21.17 -0.75 -10.38
N ILE A 324 -21.18 -0.41 -11.67
CA ILE A 324 -20.96 0.97 -12.14
C ILE A 324 -22.05 1.87 -11.56
N PRO A 325 -21.72 2.96 -10.84
CA PRO A 325 -22.72 3.84 -10.23
C PRO A 325 -23.61 4.52 -11.28
N GLU A 326 -24.86 4.79 -10.92
CA GLU A 326 -25.84 5.47 -11.79
C GLU A 326 -25.40 6.90 -12.14
N ASP A 327 -24.84 7.61 -11.15
CA ASP A 327 -24.40 8.99 -11.28
C ASP A 327 -22.98 9.16 -10.72
N LEU A 328 -22.21 10.01 -11.40
CA LEU A 328 -20.85 10.42 -11.01
C LEU A 328 -20.73 11.92 -11.23
N SER A 329 -20.43 12.65 -10.16
CA SER A 329 -20.19 14.09 -10.20
C SER A 329 -18.77 14.41 -9.74
N VAL A 330 -18.09 15.31 -10.44
CA VAL A 330 -16.73 15.78 -10.11
C VAL A 330 -16.84 17.25 -9.74
N ALA A 331 -16.25 17.64 -8.61
CA ALA A 331 -16.26 19.01 -8.14
C ALA A 331 -14.90 19.44 -7.60
N VAL A 332 -14.61 20.74 -7.69
CA VAL A 332 -13.42 21.36 -7.12
C VAL A 332 -13.81 22.57 -6.29
N VAL A 333 -13.09 22.81 -5.20
CA VAL A 333 -13.30 23.98 -4.33
C VAL A 333 -11.97 24.47 -3.77
N THR A 334 -11.75 25.78 -3.86
CA THR A 334 -10.53 26.45 -3.37
C THR A 334 -10.71 26.95 -1.93
N PHE A 335 -9.63 26.98 -1.17
CA PHE A 335 -9.57 27.46 0.21
C PHE A 335 -8.50 28.53 0.39
N PRO A 336 -8.63 29.43 1.39
CA PRO A 336 -7.62 30.43 1.69
C PRO A 336 -6.30 29.83 2.19
N THR A 337 -6.36 28.74 2.97
CA THR A 337 -5.19 28.08 3.56
C THR A 337 -5.30 26.56 3.44
N ILE A 338 -4.16 25.87 3.51
CA ILE A 338 -4.14 24.39 3.48
C ILE A 338 -4.82 23.79 4.73
N ARG A 339 -4.73 24.48 5.88
CA ARG A 339 -5.40 24.09 7.12
C ARG A 339 -6.92 24.13 6.98
N ASP A 340 -7.46 25.19 6.36
CA ASP A 340 -8.91 25.31 6.12
C ASP A 340 -9.40 24.14 5.22
N ALA A 341 -8.65 23.82 4.15
CA ALA A 341 -8.96 22.69 3.27
C ALA A 341 -8.91 21.33 3.99
N ALA A 342 -7.85 21.07 4.75
CA ALA A 342 -7.67 19.82 5.48
C ALA A 342 -8.71 19.66 6.61
N SER A 343 -9.10 20.75 7.28
CA SER A 343 -10.16 20.75 8.29
C SER A 343 -11.52 20.39 7.68
N ALA A 344 -11.85 20.98 6.52
CA ALA A 344 -13.06 20.64 5.79
C ALA A 344 -13.09 19.16 5.40
N ALA A 345 -11.97 18.62 4.91
CA ALA A 345 -11.85 17.20 4.55
C ALA A 345 -12.08 16.29 5.77
N ALA A 346 -11.43 16.58 6.90
CA ALA A 346 -11.62 15.82 8.14
C ALA A 346 -13.09 15.84 8.61
N GLU A 347 -13.74 17.01 8.59
CA GLU A 347 -15.13 17.18 9.01
C GLU A 347 -16.11 16.42 8.09
N VAL A 348 -15.86 16.38 6.78
CA VAL A 348 -16.64 15.57 5.83
C VAL A 348 -16.64 14.10 6.23
N MET A 349 -15.45 13.54 6.53
CA MET A 349 -15.32 12.14 6.95
C MET A 349 -15.94 11.87 8.31
N GLN A 350 -15.72 12.77 9.28
CA GLN A 350 -16.29 12.67 10.63
C GLN A 350 -17.83 12.75 10.63
N SER A 351 -18.40 13.44 9.64
CA SER A 351 -19.84 13.53 9.43
C SER A 351 -20.44 12.28 8.75
N GLY A 352 -19.61 11.31 8.34
CA GLY A 352 -20.03 10.08 7.69
C GLY A 352 -20.59 10.29 6.27
N ILE A 353 -20.23 11.39 5.61
CA ILE A 353 -20.75 11.72 4.28
C ILE A 353 -20.02 10.88 3.23
N PRO A 354 -20.72 10.07 2.44
CA PRO A 354 -20.06 9.21 1.47
C PRO A 354 -19.58 10.01 0.25
N VAL A 355 -18.26 10.03 0.06
CA VAL A 355 -17.58 10.54 -1.13
C VAL A 355 -16.95 9.37 -1.89
N ALA A 356 -16.82 9.51 -3.20
CA ALA A 356 -16.16 8.51 -4.04
C ALA A 356 -14.65 8.74 -4.16
N ALA A 357 -14.20 9.99 -3.98
CA ALA A 357 -12.82 10.40 -3.84
C ALA A 357 -12.80 11.78 -3.16
N MET A 358 -11.77 12.06 -2.36
CA MET A 358 -11.54 13.38 -1.76
C MET A 358 -10.04 13.63 -1.66
N GLU A 359 -9.56 14.52 -2.52
CA GLU A 359 -8.15 14.77 -2.72
C GLU A 359 -7.81 16.22 -2.39
N ILE A 360 -6.61 16.48 -1.87
CA ILE A 360 -6.09 17.82 -1.60
C ILE A 360 -4.88 18.10 -2.48
N MET A 361 -4.68 19.36 -2.84
CA MET A 361 -3.45 19.89 -3.43
C MET A 361 -3.19 21.29 -2.85
N ASP A 362 -1.95 21.58 -2.46
CA ASP A 362 -1.56 22.91 -2.00
C ASP A 362 -1.33 23.88 -3.18
N GLU A 363 -1.07 25.14 -2.86
CA GLU A 363 -0.81 26.19 -3.85
C GLU A 363 0.41 25.87 -4.73
N VAL A 364 1.44 25.24 -4.17
CA VAL A 364 2.66 24.88 -4.90
C VAL A 364 2.37 23.80 -5.93
N GLN A 365 1.61 22.77 -5.55
CA GLN A 365 1.21 21.71 -6.46
C GLN A 365 0.31 22.23 -7.57
N MET A 366 -0.63 23.14 -7.26
CA MET A 366 -1.48 23.78 -8.28
C MET A 366 -0.64 24.59 -9.28
N LYS A 367 0.39 25.30 -8.81
CA LYS A 367 1.38 25.98 -9.65
C LYS A 367 2.17 25.00 -10.52
N VAL A 368 2.63 23.88 -9.95
CA VAL A 368 3.35 22.83 -10.68
C VAL A 368 2.48 22.26 -11.82
N VAL A 369 1.18 22.05 -11.59
CA VAL A 369 0.24 21.61 -12.64
C VAL A 369 0.11 22.64 -13.76
N ASN A 370 0.03 23.93 -13.43
CA ASN A 370 0.00 25.00 -14.43
C ASN A 370 1.29 25.01 -15.26
N MET A 371 2.46 24.90 -14.61
CA MET A 371 3.76 24.90 -15.26
C MET A 371 3.99 23.66 -16.14
N GLY A 372 3.51 22.49 -15.71
CA GLY A 372 3.62 21.24 -16.47
C GLY A 372 2.75 21.22 -17.73
N GLY A 373 1.73 22.07 -17.83
CA GLY A 373 0.92 22.25 -19.04
C GLY A 373 -0.04 21.09 -19.35
N ALA A 374 -0.06 20.01 -18.56
CA ALA A 374 -0.86 18.82 -18.81
C ALA A 374 -2.39 19.07 -18.76
N THR A 375 -2.82 20.20 -18.19
CA THR A 375 -4.24 20.59 -18.10
C THR A 375 -4.63 21.73 -19.05
N ALA A 376 -3.74 22.12 -19.98
CA ALA A 376 -4.03 23.17 -20.96
C ALA A 376 -5.28 22.86 -21.81
N PRO A 377 -6.09 23.88 -22.18
CA PRO A 377 -5.88 25.32 -21.99
C PRO A 377 -6.36 25.84 -20.63
N ARG A 378 -6.76 24.98 -19.70
CA ARG A 378 -7.20 25.40 -18.36
C ARG A 378 -5.99 25.89 -17.56
N VAL A 379 -6.19 27.00 -16.84
CA VAL A 379 -5.24 27.52 -15.86
C VAL A 379 -5.93 27.54 -14.51
N TRP A 380 -5.28 26.96 -13.51
CA TRP A 380 -5.83 26.83 -12.17
C TRP A 380 -5.43 28.01 -11.29
N LYS A 381 -6.29 28.33 -10.31
CA LYS A 381 -5.89 29.21 -9.21
C LYS A 381 -4.85 28.49 -8.35
N GLU A 382 -3.74 29.16 -8.08
CA GLU A 382 -2.64 28.65 -7.26
C GLU A 382 -2.97 28.86 -5.78
N THR A 383 -3.98 28.13 -5.32
CA THR A 383 -4.49 28.15 -3.94
C THR A 383 -4.78 26.73 -3.48
N PRO A 384 -4.72 26.44 -2.17
CA PRO A 384 -5.14 25.15 -1.63
C PRO A 384 -6.52 24.73 -2.16
N THR A 385 -6.62 23.52 -2.69
CA THR A 385 -7.80 23.06 -3.43
C THR A 385 -8.16 21.64 -3.03
N LEU A 386 -9.45 21.41 -2.76
CA LEU A 386 -10.01 20.07 -2.65
C LEU A 386 -10.69 19.65 -3.96
N PHE A 387 -10.49 18.39 -4.33
CA PHE A 387 -11.13 17.73 -5.45
C PHE A 387 -12.03 16.60 -4.92
N PHE A 388 -13.25 16.55 -5.40
CA PHE A 388 -14.25 15.57 -4.99
C PHE A 388 -14.72 14.76 -6.19
N LYS A 389 -14.93 13.45 -5.96
CA LYS A 389 -15.90 12.67 -6.73
C LYS A 389 -17.05 12.30 -5.82
N PHE A 390 -18.26 12.39 -6.34
CA PHE A 390 -19.47 11.85 -5.72
C PHE A 390 -20.04 10.78 -6.63
N SER A 391 -20.40 9.62 -6.09
CA SER A 391 -21.04 8.57 -6.89
C SER A 391 -22.10 7.80 -6.13
N GLY A 392 -23.17 7.43 -6.85
CA GLY A 392 -24.32 6.74 -6.27
C GLY A 392 -25.56 6.91 -7.14
N THR A 393 -26.73 6.98 -6.53
CA THR A 393 -27.96 7.43 -7.19
C THR A 393 -27.95 8.94 -7.32
N LYS A 394 -28.70 9.49 -8.29
CA LYS A 394 -28.81 10.95 -8.49
C LYS A 394 -29.25 11.70 -7.22
N ALA A 395 -30.19 11.12 -6.46
CA ALA A 395 -30.67 11.71 -5.22
C ALA A 395 -29.58 11.73 -4.13
N GLY A 396 -28.87 10.60 -3.96
CA GLY A 396 -27.79 10.51 -2.97
C GLY A 396 -26.62 11.43 -3.31
N VAL A 397 -26.22 11.52 -4.58
CA VAL A 397 -25.17 12.45 -5.02
C VAL A 397 -25.55 13.89 -4.71
N LYS A 398 -26.80 14.30 -5.01
CA LYS A 398 -27.30 15.65 -4.71
C LYS A 398 -27.28 15.95 -3.21
N GLU A 399 -27.69 15.00 -2.37
CA GLU A 399 -27.68 15.15 -0.91
C GLU A 399 -26.25 15.30 -0.37
N ASN A 400 -25.34 14.41 -0.77
CA ASN A 400 -23.95 14.45 -0.33
C ASN A 400 -23.28 15.76 -0.71
N ILE A 401 -23.50 16.24 -1.94
CA ILE A 401 -22.99 17.54 -2.41
C ILE A 401 -23.47 18.68 -1.50
N ALA A 402 -24.76 18.72 -1.19
CA ALA A 402 -25.32 19.78 -0.35
C ALA A 402 -24.74 19.78 1.08
N GLN A 403 -24.48 18.59 1.63
CA GLN A 403 -23.83 18.46 2.93
C GLN A 403 -22.36 18.91 2.90
N VAL A 404 -21.59 18.46 1.89
CA VAL A 404 -20.18 18.86 1.72
C VAL A 404 -20.04 20.37 1.47
N GLN A 405 -20.95 20.99 0.70
CA GLN A 405 -20.95 22.44 0.48
C GLN A 405 -21.13 23.23 1.79
N ARG A 406 -21.96 22.74 2.73
CA ARG A 406 -22.14 23.39 4.03
C ARG A 406 -20.86 23.34 4.86
N ILE A 407 -20.21 22.17 4.92
CA ILE A 407 -18.95 21.97 5.64
C ILE A 407 -17.83 22.82 5.04
N ALA A 408 -17.67 22.77 3.71
CA ALA A 408 -16.68 23.58 3.02
C ALA A 408 -16.88 25.08 3.32
N LYS A 409 -18.12 25.58 3.26
CA LYS A 409 -18.42 26.98 3.60
C LYS A 409 -18.11 27.32 5.06
N ALA A 410 -18.42 26.43 6.00
CA ALA A 410 -18.09 26.61 7.42
C ALA A 410 -16.56 26.70 7.65
N ASN A 411 -15.79 26.01 6.82
CA ASN A 411 -14.33 26.05 6.77
C ASN A 411 -13.79 27.05 5.73
N LYS A 412 -14.52 28.13 5.43
CA LYS A 412 -14.10 29.23 4.53
C LYS A 412 -13.82 28.84 3.07
N GLY A 413 -14.27 27.67 2.63
CA GLY A 413 -14.21 27.22 1.24
C GLY A 413 -14.98 28.14 0.30
N GLY A 414 -14.46 28.28 -0.92
CA GLY A 414 -15.04 29.09 -1.97
C GLY A 414 -16.27 28.45 -2.64
N SER A 415 -16.60 28.95 -3.83
CA SER A 415 -17.65 28.35 -4.65
C SER A 415 -17.16 27.05 -5.29
N PHE A 416 -18.04 26.05 -5.31
CA PHE A 416 -17.76 24.79 -6.00
C PHE A 416 -17.88 24.97 -7.50
N GLU A 417 -16.92 24.44 -8.24
CA GLU A 417 -17.00 24.26 -9.68
C GLU A 417 -17.28 22.79 -9.96
N PHE A 418 -18.37 22.51 -10.68
CA PHE A 418 -18.80 21.17 -11.04
C PHE A 418 -18.56 20.92 -12.53
N ALA A 419 -18.17 19.70 -12.86
CA ALA A 419 -18.16 19.24 -14.24
C ALA A 419 -19.59 19.08 -14.78
N LYS A 420 -19.84 19.62 -15.98
CA LYS A 420 -21.13 19.58 -16.69
C LYS A 420 -21.28 18.34 -17.56
N ASP A 421 -20.16 17.77 -18.00
CA ASP A 421 -20.13 16.61 -18.88
C ASP A 421 -18.91 15.70 -18.61
N ALA A 422 -18.87 14.53 -19.25
CA ALA A 422 -17.80 13.55 -19.07
C ALA A 422 -16.41 14.06 -19.49
N ARG A 423 -16.32 15.03 -20.41
CA ARG A 423 -15.05 15.63 -20.83
C ARG A 423 -14.56 16.58 -19.75
N GLU A 424 -15.42 17.42 -19.19
CA GLU A 424 -15.11 18.31 -18.08
C GLU A 424 -14.77 17.53 -16.81
N GLN A 425 -15.42 16.38 -16.56
CA GLN A 425 -15.06 15.48 -15.45
C GLN A 425 -13.60 15.01 -15.58
N LYS A 426 -13.21 14.56 -16.78
CA LYS A 426 -11.82 14.15 -17.05
C LYS A 426 -10.85 15.31 -16.89
N LEU A 427 -11.20 16.51 -17.35
CA LEU A 427 -10.34 17.70 -17.26
C LEU A 427 -10.18 18.20 -15.82
N LEU A 428 -11.25 18.26 -15.03
CA LEU A 428 -11.14 18.67 -13.63
C LEU A 428 -10.31 17.66 -12.83
N TRP A 429 -10.51 16.36 -13.09
CA TRP A 429 -9.77 15.31 -12.41
C TRP A 429 -8.32 15.14 -12.90
N SER A 430 -7.98 15.62 -14.10
CA SER A 430 -6.63 15.46 -14.64
C SER A 430 -5.59 16.25 -13.86
N ALA A 431 -5.93 17.39 -13.24
CA ALA A 431 -5.00 18.12 -12.38
C ALA A 431 -4.42 17.23 -11.27
N ARG A 432 -5.28 16.41 -10.64
CA ARG A 432 -4.87 15.45 -9.61
C ARG A 432 -4.14 14.22 -10.18
N LYS A 433 -4.54 13.72 -11.35
CA LYS A 433 -3.87 12.56 -11.98
C LYS A 433 -2.49 12.87 -12.51
N GLU A 434 -2.29 14.09 -13.00
CA GLU A 434 -1.04 14.52 -13.63
C GLU A 434 -0.05 15.15 -12.64
N SER A 435 -0.37 15.18 -11.34
CA SER A 435 0.42 15.92 -10.33
C SER A 435 1.88 15.44 -10.25
N LEU A 436 2.10 14.11 -10.17
CA LEU A 436 3.44 13.53 -10.14
C LEU A 436 4.19 13.78 -11.45
N TRP A 437 3.53 13.54 -12.59
CA TRP A 437 4.14 13.76 -13.91
C TRP A 437 4.51 15.21 -14.15
N SER A 438 3.68 16.15 -13.68
CA SER A 438 3.95 17.58 -13.74
C SER A 438 5.18 17.94 -12.91
N MET A 439 5.35 17.36 -11.72
CA MET A 439 6.55 17.57 -10.90
C MET A 439 7.79 16.98 -11.57
N LEU A 440 7.71 15.74 -12.08
CA LEU A 440 8.83 15.07 -12.75
C LEU A 440 9.26 15.78 -14.04
N ALA A 441 8.32 16.41 -14.76
CA ALA A 441 8.58 17.17 -15.98
C ALA A 441 9.35 18.49 -15.72
N LEU A 442 9.34 18.99 -14.49
CA LEU A 442 10.09 20.19 -14.10
C LEU A 442 11.56 19.90 -13.73
N ARG A 443 11.94 18.62 -13.57
CA ARG A 443 13.31 18.21 -13.24
C ARG A 443 14.31 18.67 -14.31
N LYS A 444 15.47 19.14 -13.84
CA LYS A 444 16.68 19.37 -14.64
C LYS A 444 17.68 18.23 -14.46
N ASP A 445 18.75 18.23 -15.24
CA ASP A 445 19.83 17.24 -15.08
C ASP A 445 20.38 17.25 -13.65
N GLY A 446 20.43 16.06 -13.04
CA GLY A 446 20.88 15.87 -11.66
C GLY A 446 19.83 16.17 -10.58
N GLU A 447 18.63 16.62 -10.94
CA GLU A 447 17.51 16.76 -10.00
C GLU A 447 16.69 15.47 -9.91
N GLU A 448 16.23 15.17 -8.71
CA GLU A 448 15.35 14.06 -8.36
C GLU A 448 14.11 14.58 -7.63
N VAL A 449 13.06 13.76 -7.57
CA VAL A 449 11.87 14.04 -6.76
C VAL A 449 11.76 12.93 -5.73
N TRP A 450 11.87 13.30 -4.45
CA TRP A 450 11.54 12.40 -3.35
C TRP A 450 10.03 12.47 -3.12
N SER A 451 9.32 11.43 -3.53
CA SER A 451 7.91 11.26 -3.20
C SER A 451 7.77 10.39 -1.96
N THR A 452 7.10 10.89 -0.94
CA THR A 452 6.87 10.17 0.31
C THR A 452 5.44 10.41 0.80
N ASP A 453 4.99 9.59 1.72
CA ASP A 453 3.63 9.58 2.25
C ASP A 453 3.58 9.19 3.73
N VAL A 454 2.55 9.67 4.43
CA VAL A 454 2.14 9.22 5.76
C VAL A 454 0.61 9.28 5.86
N ALA A 455 0.03 8.57 6.82
CA ALA A 455 -1.38 8.73 7.15
C ALA A 455 -1.58 8.89 8.66
N VAL A 456 -2.60 9.66 9.05
CA VAL A 456 -2.94 9.94 10.45
C VAL A 456 -4.45 9.83 10.69
N PRO A 457 -4.90 9.66 11.94
CA PRO A 457 -6.30 9.83 12.28
C PRO A 457 -6.83 11.20 11.83
N PHE A 458 -8.09 11.26 11.38
CA PHE A 458 -8.70 12.50 10.86
C PHE A 458 -8.62 13.69 11.83
N SER A 459 -8.60 13.44 13.14
CA SER A 459 -8.45 14.46 14.18
C SER A 459 -7.09 15.19 14.13
N ARG A 460 -6.09 14.62 13.46
CA ARG A 460 -4.72 15.17 13.35
C ARG A 460 -4.36 15.62 11.93
N LEU A 461 -5.23 15.39 10.94
CA LEU A 461 -4.96 15.61 9.53
C LEU A 461 -4.59 17.07 9.21
N ALA A 462 -5.37 18.03 9.71
CA ALA A 462 -5.10 19.44 9.47
C ALA A 462 -3.79 19.91 10.12
N ASP A 463 -3.50 19.41 11.33
CA ASP A 463 -2.28 19.77 12.06
C ASP A 463 -1.02 19.24 11.37
N ILE A 464 -1.00 17.97 10.98
CA ILE A 464 0.19 17.40 10.35
C ILE A 464 0.49 18.04 8.99
N ILE A 465 -0.53 18.32 8.18
CA ILE A 465 -0.36 18.95 6.87
C ILE A 465 0.19 20.37 7.02
N GLU A 466 -0.36 21.16 7.95
CA GLU A 466 0.09 22.54 8.19
C GLU A 466 1.54 22.58 8.70
N VAL A 467 1.88 21.77 9.69
CA VAL A 467 3.23 21.77 10.27
C VAL A 467 4.26 21.28 9.24
N SER A 468 3.93 20.28 8.44
CA SER A 468 4.85 19.74 7.43
C SER A 468 5.03 20.72 6.27
N LYS A 469 3.96 21.42 5.84
CA LYS A 469 4.08 22.53 4.87
C LYS A 469 5.01 23.63 5.39
N LYS A 470 4.82 24.06 6.64
CA LYS A 470 5.64 25.09 7.27
C LYS A 470 7.12 24.68 7.31
N GLU A 471 7.40 23.42 7.66
CA GLU A 471 8.77 22.89 7.71
C GLU A 471 9.45 22.90 6.34
N MET A 472 8.75 22.49 5.27
CA MET A 472 9.27 22.58 3.90
C MET A 472 9.63 24.02 3.52
N ASP A 473 8.77 24.98 3.87
CA ASP A 473 9.00 26.41 3.62
C ASP A 473 10.19 26.95 4.45
N ASP A 474 10.28 26.60 5.74
CA ASP A 474 11.38 27.00 6.63
C ASP A 474 12.74 26.45 6.16
N LEU A 475 12.76 25.23 5.59
CA LEU A 475 13.96 24.61 5.04
C LEU A 475 14.35 25.18 3.66
N GLY A 476 13.44 25.93 3.02
CA GLY A 476 13.60 26.49 1.68
C GLY A 476 13.55 25.44 0.57
N LEU A 477 12.77 24.38 0.76
CA LEU A 477 12.64 23.28 -0.20
C LEU A 477 11.62 23.62 -1.28
N PHE A 478 11.88 23.25 -2.53
CA PHE A 478 10.85 23.25 -3.57
C PHE A 478 10.04 21.96 -3.46
N ALA A 479 8.95 22.03 -2.71
CA ALA A 479 8.13 20.88 -2.39
C ALA A 479 6.65 21.24 -2.37
N SER A 480 5.82 20.24 -2.55
CA SER A 480 4.38 20.40 -2.59
C SER A 480 3.64 19.29 -1.86
N ILE A 481 2.44 19.61 -1.40
CA ILE A 481 1.51 18.68 -0.78
C ILE A 481 0.40 18.31 -1.75
N LEU A 482 0.11 17.01 -1.78
CA LEU A 482 -1.10 16.45 -2.35
C LEU A 482 -1.56 15.26 -1.51
N GLY A 483 -2.79 14.78 -1.69
CA GLY A 483 -3.11 13.44 -1.20
C GLY A 483 -4.54 13.04 -1.01
N HIS A 484 -4.68 11.78 -0.62
CA HIS A 484 -5.90 11.04 -0.35
C HIS A 484 -6.47 11.39 1.03
N VAL A 485 -6.84 12.65 1.22
CA VAL A 485 -7.30 13.16 2.53
C VAL A 485 -8.60 12.53 3.02
N GLY A 486 -9.37 11.89 2.12
CA GLY A 486 -10.49 11.03 2.50
C GLY A 486 -10.10 9.82 3.35
N ASP A 487 -8.85 9.38 3.25
CA ASP A 487 -8.29 8.26 4.00
C ASP A 487 -7.32 8.73 5.11
N GLY A 488 -7.20 10.04 5.32
CA GLY A 488 -6.25 10.62 6.28
C GLY A 488 -4.79 10.56 5.80
N ASN A 489 -4.57 10.29 4.51
CA ASN A 489 -3.26 10.13 3.89
C ASN A 489 -2.89 11.37 3.07
N PHE A 490 -1.65 11.85 3.22
CA PHE A 490 -1.08 12.87 2.35
C PHE A 490 0.36 12.54 1.96
N HIS A 491 0.83 13.25 0.94
CA HIS A 491 2.13 13.06 0.32
C HIS A 491 2.88 14.38 0.29
N GLU A 492 4.20 14.28 0.38
CA GLU A 492 5.13 15.33 0.02
C GLU A 492 5.87 14.91 -1.26
N SER A 493 5.94 15.82 -2.21
CA SER A 493 6.79 15.68 -3.40
C SER A 493 7.88 16.75 -3.34
N ILE A 494 9.10 16.33 -3.05
CA ILE A 494 10.22 17.23 -2.75
C ILE A 494 11.26 17.14 -3.87
N MET A 495 11.45 18.22 -4.62
CA MET A 495 12.49 18.28 -5.65
C MET A 495 13.83 18.66 -5.03
N TYR A 496 14.90 17.96 -5.42
CA TYR A 496 16.24 18.28 -4.97
C TYR A 496 17.34 17.89 -5.95
N ASN A 497 18.49 18.56 -5.89
CA ASN A 497 19.68 18.15 -6.61
C ASN A 497 20.43 17.03 -5.86
N ARG A 498 20.47 15.83 -6.43
CA ARG A 498 21.13 14.67 -5.80
C ARG A 498 22.64 14.84 -5.60
N ARG A 499 23.28 15.68 -6.41
CA ARG A 499 24.72 15.97 -6.34
C ARG A 499 25.04 16.98 -5.22
N ASN A 500 24.02 17.66 -4.68
CA ASN A 500 24.15 18.60 -3.58
C ASN A 500 23.84 17.91 -2.23
N LYS A 501 24.88 17.58 -1.48
CA LYS A 501 24.74 16.86 -0.19
C LYS A 501 23.89 17.62 0.83
N GLN A 502 24.05 18.94 0.92
CA GLN A 502 23.32 19.77 1.90
C GLN A 502 21.82 19.79 1.61
N GLU A 503 21.46 19.82 0.33
CA GLU A 503 20.06 19.77 -0.11
C GLU A 503 19.44 18.41 0.19
N ARG A 504 20.16 17.32 -0.15
CA ARG A 504 19.76 15.95 0.18
C ARG A 504 19.57 15.75 1.70
N GLU A 505 20.47 16.28 2.53
CA GLU A 505 20.37 16.22 4.00
C GLU A 505 19.12 16.95 4.53
N LYS A 506 18.76 18.11 3.95
CA LYS A 506 17.52 18.82 4.28
C LYS A 506 16.28 18.01 3.90
N VAL A 507 16.27 17.40 2.71
CA VAL A 507 15.16 16.53 2.28
C VAL A 507 15.02 15.32 3.20
N GLU A 508 16.12 14.62 3.49
CA GLU A 508 16.11 13.48 4.43
C GLU A 508 15.59 13.88 5.81
N THR A 509 15.98 15.05 6.31
CA THR A 509 15.48 15.60 7.58
C THR A 509 13.98 15.85 7.53
N CYS A 510 13.49 16.52 6.47
CA CYS A 510 12.06 16.79 6.25
C CYS A 510 11.24 15.48 6.25
N VAL A 511 11.66 14.50 5.44
CA VAL A 511 10.98 13.20 5.33
C VAL A 511 10.96 12.47 6.68
N LYS A 512 12.09 12.41 7.39
CA LYS A 512 12.17 11.73 8.69
C LYS A 512 11.33 12.44 9.76
N ASN A 513 11.28 13.76 9.75
CA ASN A 513 10.47 14.54 10.68
C ASN A 513 8.98 14.37 10.40
N MET A 514 8.57 14.36 9.12
CA MET A 514 7.18 14.05 8.73
C MET A 514 6.76 12.68 9.24
N VAL A 515 7.58 11.64 9.04
CA VAL A 515 7.31 10.28 9.52
C VAL A 515 7.20 10.23 11.04
N LYS A 516 8.19 10.75 11.77
CA LYS A 516 8.17 10.75 13.25
C LYS A 516 6.94 11.47 13.80
N ARG A 517 6.62 12.63 13.22
CA ARG A 517 5.42 13.40 13.56
C ARG A 517 4.15 12.58 13.32
N ALA A 518 4.03 11.89 12.19
CA ALA A 518 2.88 11.03 11.94
C ALA A 518 2.74 9.94 13.02
N LEU A 519 3.84 9.28 13.40
CA LEU A 519 3.84 8.26 14.44
C LEU A 519 3.48 8.83 15.83
N GLU A 520 4.00 10.01 16.19
CA GLU A 520 3.60 10.75 17.41
C GLU A 520 2.11 11.16 17.40
N MET A 521 1.47 11.14 16.24
CA MET A 521 0.06 11.45 16.03
C MET A 521 -0.82 10.20 15.88
N ASP A 522 -0.36 9.04 16.34
CA ASP A 522 -1.02 7.73 16.18
C ASP A 522 -1.25 7.33 14.71
N GLY A 523 -0.42 7.85 13.82
CA GLY A 523 -0.41 7.56 12.38
C GLY A 523 0.52 6.42 11.99
N THR A 524 0.83 6.37 10.69
CA THR A 524 1.70 5.36 10.07
C THR A 524 2.78 6.02 9.21
N CYS A 525 3.94 5.36 9.08
CA CYS A 525 5.06 5.84 8.28
C CYS A 525 4.84 5.76 6.77
N THR A 526 3.78 5.10 6.32
CA THR A 526 3.35 5.06 4.92
C THR A 526 1.86 4.78 4.84
N GLY A 527 1.13 5.54 4.03
CA GLY A 527 -0.28 5.29 3.78
C GLY A 527 -0.50 4.24 2.68
N GLU A 528 0.35 4.25 1.65
CA GLU A 528 0.17 3.46 0.44
C GLU A 528 1.45 3.05 -0.31
N HIS A 529 2.58 3.76 -0.15
CA HIS A 529 3.80 3.48 -0.91
C HIS A 529 4.58 2.23 -0.42
N SER A 530 4.15 1.65 0.70
CA SER A 530 4.77 0.47 1.34
C SER A 530 6.14 0.78 1.97
N ILE A 531 6.91 -0.26 2.33
CA ILE A 531 8.19 -0.10 3.04
C ILE A 531 9.38 -0.25 2.09
N GLY A 532 9.36 -1.27 1.24
CA GLY A 532 10.39 -1.54 0.25
C GLY A 532 11.81 -1.54 0.85
N TRP A 533 12.72 -0.96 0.09
CA TRP A 533 14.10 -0.70 0.48
C TRP A 533 14.23 0.60 1.29
N GLY A 534 13.41 1.62 0.95
CA GLY A 534 13.56 2.99 1.44
C GLY A 534 13.16 3.22 2.90
N LYS A 535 12.08 2.57 3.37
CA LYS A 535 11.44 2.89 4.66
C LYS A 535 11.66 1.85 5.77
N LYS A 536 12.68 0.99 5.66
CA LYS A 536 12.95 -0.07 6.66
C LYS A 536 13.15 0.48 8.09
N GLU A 537 13.86 1.60 8.20
CA GLU A 537 14.06 2.30 9.48
C GLU A 537 12.73 2.81 10.03
N SER A 538 11.87 3.35 9.18
CA SER A 538 10.55 3.86 9.54
C SER A 538 9.60 2.74 9.99
N LEU A 539 9.66 1.56 9.36
CA LEU A 539 8.93 0.39 9.82
C LEU A 539 9.34 0.01 11.25
N LEU A 540 10.65 0.01 11.54
CA LEU A 540 11.14 -0.27 12.90
C LEU A 540 10.61 0.75 13.92
N TRP A 541 10.55 2.03 13.55
CA TRP A 541 9.97 3.07 14.42
C TRP A 541 8.48 2.86 14.68
N GLU A 542 7.71 2.43 13.68
CA GLU A 542 6.27 2.25 13.80
C GLU A 542 5.90 1.02 14.63
N VAL A 543 6.45 -0.15 14.30
CA VAL A 543 5.98 -1.42 14.89
C VAL A 543 6.88 -1.96 16.01
N GLY A 544 8.07 -1.40 16.16
CA GLY A 544 9.07 -1.83 17.13
C GLY A 544 9.72 -3.19 16.81
N PRO A 545 10.78 -3.56 17.54
CA PRO A 545 11.57 -4.76 17.26
C PRO A 545 10.80 -6.07 17.46
N ASP A 546 9.88 -6.13 18.43
CA ASP A 546 9.14 -7.36 18.74
C ASP A 546 8.16 -7.75 17.63
N THR A 547 7.38 -6.78 17.15
CA THR A 547 6.47 -6.98 16.02
C THR A 547 7.25 -7.32 14.75
N LEU A 548 8.37 -6.64 14.51
CA LEU A 548 9.27 -6.95 13.40
C LEU A 548 9.84 -8.37 13.53
N GLY A 549 10.13 -8.83 14.74
CA GLY A 549 10.56 -10.20 15.04
C GLY A 549 9.53 -11.25 14.60
N VAL A 550 8.24 -10.99 14.81
CA VAL A 550 7.16 -11.87 14.32
C VAL A 550 7.13 -11.89 12.79
N MET A 551 7.28 -10.74 12.11
CA MET A 551 7.35 -10.70 10.65
C MET A 551 8.54 -11.51 10.11
N LYS A 552 9.71 -11.39 10.75
CA LYS A 552 10.91 -12.19 10.43
C LYS A 552 10.70 -13.69 10.65
N ALA A 553 9.93 -14.09 11.66
CA ALA A 553 9.57 -15.48 11.91
C ALA A 553 8.70 -16.05 10.79
N ILE A 554 7.68 -15.31 10.37
CA ILE A 554 6.81 -15.70 9.24
C ILE A 554 7.65 -15.83 7.96
N LYS A 555 8.50 -14.84 7.69
CA LYS A 555 9.45 -14.87 6.57
C LYS A 555 10.34 -16.11 6.61
N SER A 556 10.92 -16.42 7.77
CA SER A 556 11.81 -17.58 7.93
C SER A 556 11.08 -18.91 7.78
N ALA A 557 9.80 -18.98 8.17
CA ALA A 557 8.99 -20.17 8.02
C ALA A 557 8.61 -20.45 6.55
N LEU A 558 8.27 -19.41 5.78
CA LEU A 558 7.87 -19.54 4.37
C LEU A 558 9.07 -19.52 3.40
N ASP A 559 10.17 -18.92 3.82
CA ASP A 559 11.40 -18.80 3.03
C ASP A 559 12.65 -18.97 3.92
N PRO A 560 13.00 -20.22 4.30
CA PRO A 560 14.14 -20.49 5.19
C PRO A 560 15.49 -20.04 4.61
N LYS A 561 15.59 -19.92 3.28
CA LYS A 561 16.81 -19.50 2.56
C LYS A 561 16.87 -18.00 2.33
N TRP A 562 15.82 -17.26 2.68
CA TRP A 562 15.71 -15.81 2.50
C TRP A 562 15.92 -15.37 1.05
N ILE A 563 15.46 -16.16 0.07
CA ILE A 563 15.62 -15.84 -1.35
C ILE A 563 14.51 -14.95 -1.93
N MET A 564 13.33 -14.88 -1.30
CA MET A 564 12.20 -14.10 -1.81
C MET A 564 12.37 -12.61 -1.47
N ASN A 565 12.61 -11.80 -2.49
CA ASN A 565 12.81 -10.36 -2.44
C ASN A 565 13.71 -9.83 -1.29
N PRO A 566 14.94 -10.37 -1.10
CA PRO A 566 15.76 -10.05 0.06
C PRO A 566 16.17 -8.58 0.13
N GLY A 567 16.44 -8.14 1.35
CA GLY A 567 16.76 -6.74 1.69
C GLY A 567 15.53 -5.86 1.90
N LYS A 568 14.33 -6.44 1.75
CA LYS A 568 13.02 -5.82 1.97
C LYS A 568 12.13 -6.81 2.73
N ILE A 569 11.16 -6.36 3.53
CA ILE A 569 10.96 -4.98 4.03
C ILE A 569 11.83 -4.68 5.27
N PHE A 570 12.70 -5.62 5.61
CA PHE A 570 13.67 -5.57 6.70
C PHE A 570 14.85 -6.45 6.33
N ASP A 571 15.96 -6.23 7.00
CA ASP A 571 17.13 -7.10 6.88
C ASP A 571 17.04 -8.25 7.87
N ARG A 572 17.70 -9.38 7.55
CA ARG A 572 17.79 -10.51 8.49
C ARG A 572 18.51 -10.11 9.78
N THR A 573 19.49 -9.21 9.67
CA THR A 573 20.24 -8.63 10.78
C THR A 573 19.92 -7.14 10.87
N GLN A 574 19.04 -6.79 11.80
CA GLN A 574 18.89 -5.49 12.43
C GLN A 574 18.00 -5.68 13.66
#